data_AF-A0A2K8T3J2-F1
#
_entry.id   AF-A0A2K8T3J2-F1
#
_cell.length_a   1.000
_cell.length_b   1.000
_cell.length_c   1.000
_cell.angle_alpha   90.00
_cell.angle_beta   90.00
_cell.angle_gamma   90.00
#
_symmetry.space_group_name_H-M   'P 1'
#
loop_
_entity.id
_entity.type
_entity.pdbx_description
1 polymer ?
#
loop_
_entity_poly.entity_id
_entity_poly.type
_entity_poly.pdbx_seq_one_letter_code
_entity_poly.pdbx_strand_id
1 'polypeptide(L)'
;MYTPKEHLQDIVNNGIKFDLLAAETAIVLYETIGNYQSELADKNFEHLFGTIQLLLAKDIVLSISKIFDHNDRFSLRSLYAAIKIINNNSHELKIQYRIQLEEKLGIWGLDRKCLIAMTDSELTTIVAKVLNDKMPFKDDMKAIKNIRDKRLAHDESIDEAKISVIMWQELDNLVELAKSILGIIGNHYLGSLYEINGEYTLSEDALIESRSLVRLFKQAGIIS
;
A
#
# COMPACT_ATOMS: atom_id res chain seq x y z
N MET A 1 9.47 10.15 25.58
CA MET A 1 8.11 10.24 25.03
C MET A 1 8.26 10.75 23.62
N TYR A 2 7.75 10.02 22.62
CA TYR A 2 7.87 10.46 21.22
C TYR A 2 6.98 11.68 20.99
N THR A 3 7.47 12.65 20.22
CA THR A 3 6.65 13.70 19.63
C THR A 3 5.66 13.10 18.62
N PRO A 4 4.54 13.77 18.29
CA PRO A 4 3.61 13.29 17.28
C PRO A 4 4.28 13.03 15.93
N LYS A 5 5.23 13.89 15.54
CA LYS A 5 6.00 13.73 14.30
C LYS A 5 6.89 12.48 14.32
N GLU A 6 7.61 12.23 15.41
CA GLU A 6 8.44 11.02 15.55
C GLU A 6 7.60 9.74 15.54
N HIS A 7 6.43 9.77 16.17
CA HIS A 7 5.52 8.63 16.17
C HIS A 7 4.95 8.37 14.76
N LEU A 8 4.55 9.43 14.05
CA LEU A 8 4.13 9.32 12.65
C LEU A 8 5.25 8.80 11.76
N GLN A 9 6.49 9.22 12.02
CA GLN A 9 7.67 8.76 11.31
C GLN A 9 7.97 7.28 11.56
N ASP A 10 7.79 6.77 12.79
CA ASP A 10 7.91 5.32 13.08
C ASP A 10 6.87 4.50 12.31
N ILE A 11 5.60 4.93 12.34
CA ILE A 11 4.52 4.22 11.63
C ILE A 11 4.80 4.13 10.13
N VAL A 12 5.22 5.25 9.53
CA VAL A 12 5.50 5.32 8.10
C VAL A 12 6.76 4.54 7.75
N ASN A 13 7.89 4.87 8.39
CA ASN A 13 9.19 4.35 7.97
C ASN A 13 9.45 2.90 8.39
N ASN A 14 8.85 2.44 9.50
CA ASN A 14 9.06 1.09 10.06
C ASN A 14 7.82 0.20 9.95
N GLY A 15 6.82 0.62 9.17
CA GLY A 15 5.60 -0.15 8.90
C GLY A 15 5.14 0.07 7.47
N ILE A 16 4.24 1.03 7.26
CA ILE A 16 3.49 1.22 6.01
C ILE A 16 4.37 1.16 4.76
N LYS A 17 5.50 1.87 4.76
CA LYS A 17 6.43 1.90 3.63
C LYS A 17 6.94 0.50 3.26
N PHE A 18 7.30 -0.31 4.25
CA PHE A 18 7.83 -1.65 4.01
C PHE A 18 6.74 -2.62 3.58
N ASP A 19 5.56 -2.58 4.20
CA ASP A 19 4.43 -3.41 3.78
C ASP A 19 3.96 -3.04 2.35
N LEU A 20 4.00 -1.75 1.99
CA LEU A 20 3.65 -1.32 0.63
C LEU A 20 4.66 -1.80 -0.40
N LEU A 21 5.96 -1.64 -0.14
CA LEU A 21 7.02 -2.17 -1.00
C LEU A 21 6.91 -3.69 -1.15
N ALA A 22 6.67 -4.41 -0.05
CA ALA A 22 6.49 -5.87 -0.09
C ALA A 22 5.29 -6.28 -0.96
N ALA A 23 4.15 -5.59 -0.82
CA ALA A 23 2.97 -5.83 -1.66
C ALA A 23 3.28 -5.60 -3.14
N GLU A 24 3.90 -4.49 -3.50
CA GLU A 24 4.26 -4.18 -4.89
C GLU A 24 5.25 -5.19 -5.47
N THR A 25 6.33 -5.50 -4.76
CA THR A 25 7.32 -6.50 -5.20
C THR A 25 6.64 -7.85 -5.43
N ALA A 26 5.73 -8.26 -4.54
CA ALA A 26 5.04 -9.52 -4.66
C ALA A 26 4.05 -9.54 -5.85
N ILE A 27 3.33 -8.44 -6.11
CA ILE A 27 2.46 -8.28 -7.29
C ILE A 27 3.27 -8.42 -8.57
N VAL A 28 4.34 -7.63 -8.72
CA VAL A 28 5.14 -7.62 -9.95
C VAL A 28 5.78 -8.99 -10.19
N LEU A 29 6.30 -9.65 -9.15
CA LEU A 29 6.85 -11.00 -9.27
C LEU A 29 5.77 -12.02 -9.66
N TYR A 30 4.58 -11.93 -9.05
CA TYR A 30 3.45 -12.82 -9.34
C TYR A 30 3.05 -12.72 -10.82
N GLU A 31 2.90 -11.50 -11.32
CA GLU A 31 2.58 -11.23 -12.73
C GLU A 31 3.70 -11.67 -13.67
N THR A 32 4.95 -11.39 -13.31
CA THR A 32 6.12 -11.79 -14.11
C THR A 32 6.15 -13.29 -14.30
N ILE A 33 5.91 -14.07 -13.24
CA ILE A 33 5.83 -15.54 -13.36
C ILE A 33 4.66 -15.95 -14.26
N GLY A 34 3.49 -15.32 -14.10
CA GLY A 34 2.30 -15.60 -14.90
C GLY A 34 2.53 -15.35 -16.40
N ASN A 35 3.24 -14.28 -16.72
CA ASN A 35 3.57 -13.90 -18.10
C ASN A 35 4.48 -14.91 -18.81
N TYR A 36 5.25 -15.73 -18.06
CA TYR A 36 6.15 -16.75 -18.61
C TYR A 36 5.69 -18.18 -18.28
N GLN A 37 4.41 -18.37 -17.93
CA GLN A 37 3.91 -19.67 -17.48
C GLN A 37 4.09 -20.78 -18.53
N SER A 38 3.92 -20.47 -19.81
CA SER A 38 4.08 -21.43 -20.91
C SER A 38 5.52 -21.89 -21.05
N GLU A 39 6.47 -20.95 -21.04
CA GLU A 39 7.91 -21.24 -21.13
C GLU A 39 8.42 -21.99 -19.89
N LEU A 40 7.86 -21.69 -18.71
CA LEU A 40 8.14 -22.43 -17.49
C LEU A 40 7.64 -23.88 -17.58
N ALA A 41 6.45 -24.11 -18.14
CA ALA A 41 5.89 -25.45 -18.35
C ALA A 41 6.71 -26.25 -19.37
N ASP A 42 7.12 -25.64 -20.48
CA ASP A 42 7.98 -26.29 -21.50
C ASP A 42 9.32 -26.77 -20.92
N LYS A 43 9.75 -26.17 -19.80
CA LYS A 43 11.00 -26.49 -19.09
C LYS A 43 10.80 -27.33 -17.83
N ASN A 44 9.57 -27.78 -17.55
CA ASN A 44 9.20 -28.55 -16.35
C ASN A 44 9.43 -27.79 -15.01
N PHE A 45 9.28 -26.47 -15.01
CA PHE A 45 9.40 -25.62 -13.81
C PHE A 45 8.05 -25.09 -13.29
N GLU A 46 6.93 -25.44 -13.93
CA GLU A 46 5.59 -24.95 -13.63
C GLU A 46 5.16 -25.22 -12.18
N HIS A 47 5.51 -26.39 -11.62
CA HIS A 47 5.13 -26.72 -10.23
C HIS A 47 5.87 -25.83 -9.22
N LEU A 48 7.16 -25.61 -9.42
CA LEU A 48 7.97 -24.75 -8.55
C LEU A 48 7.43 -23.32 -8.57
N PHE A 49 7.27 -22.76 -9.77
CA PHE A 49 6.84 -21.37 -9.91
C PHE A 49 5.36 -21.15 -9.58
N GLY A 50 4.50 -22.16 -9.79
CA GLY A 50 3.14 -22.15 -9.28
C GLY A 50 3.10 -22.10 -7.75
N THR A 51 4.00 -22.84 -7.07
CA THR A 51 4.14 -22.77 -5.60
C THR A 51 4.63 -21.38 -5.17
N ILE A 52 5.58 -20.79 -5.89
CA ILE A 52 6.07 -19.43 -5.60
C ILE A 52 4.94 -18.40 -5.78
N GLN A 53 4.18 -18.46 -6.88
CA GLN A 53 3.03 -17.57 -7.10
C GLN A 53 1.99 -17.69 -5.98
N LEU A 54 1.71 -18.92 -5.52
CA LEU A 54 0.83 -19.13 -4.38
C LEU A 54 1.34 -18.40 -3.13
N LEU A 55 2.64 -18.48 -2.83
CA LEU A 55 3.25 -17.78 -1.70
C LEU A 55 3.22 -16.26 -1.87
N LEU A 56 3.48 -15.74 -3.07
CA LEU A 56 3.40 -14.32 -3.37
C LEU A 56 1.97 -13.79 -3.18
N ALA A 57 0.95 -14.50 -3.65
CA ALA A 57 -0.45 -14.12 -3.45
C ALA A 57 -0.81 -14.02 -1.95
N LYS A 58 -0.26 -14.90 -1.11
CA LYS A 58 -0.43 -14.83 0.35
C LYS A 58 0.23 -13.58 0.92
N ASP A 59 1.43 -13.24 0.46
CA ASP A 59 2.19 -12.09 0.94
C ASP A 59 1.54 -10.75 0.53
N ILE A 60 0.96 -10.68 -0.67
CA ILE A 60 0.16 -9.53 -1.14
C ILE A 60 -1.01 -9.26 -0.20
N VAL A 61 -1.82 -10.30 0.06
CA VAL A 61 -2.98 -10.22 0.96
C VAL A 61 -2.56 -9.80 2.37
N LEU A 62 -1.47 -10.37 2.89
CA LEU A 62 -0.98 -10.06 4.23
C LEU A 62 -0.48 -8.62 4.34
N SER A 63 0.32 -8.17 3.39
CA SER A 63 0.92 -6.82 3.38
C SER A 63 -0.14 -5.75 3.25
N ILE A 64 -1.08 -5.89 2.31
CA ILE A 64 -2.22 -4.97 2.17
C ILE A 64 -3.10 -4.99 3.42
N SER A 65 -3.35 -6.18 4.01
CA SER A 65 -4.11 -6.27 5.26
C SER A 65 -3.49 -5.47 6.40
N LYS A 66 -2.15 -5.48 6.54
CA LYS A 66 -1.43 -4.73 7.59
C LYS A 66 -1.53 -3.22 7.38
N ILE A 67 -1.35 -2.76 6.14
CA ILE A 67 -1.44 -1.34 5.76
C ILE A 67 -2.78 -0.73 6.17
N PHE A 68 -3.87 -1.46 5.93
CA PHE A 68 -5.24 -1.03 6.22
C PHE A 68 -5.80 -1.57 7.54
N ASP A 69 -4.99 -2.19 8.39
CA ASP A 69 -5.52 -2.80 9.59
C ASP A 69 -6.01 -1.74 10.59
N HIS A 70 -7.10 -2.08 11.27
CA HIS A 70 -7.77 -1.23 12.22
C HIS A 70 -7.98 -2.02 13.52
N ASN A 71 -7.21 -1.65 14.53
CA ASN A 71 -7.29 -2.24 15.85
C ASN A 71 -7.10 -1.16 16.92
N ASP A 72 -8.12 -0.94 17.74
CA ASP A 72 -8.04 0.03 18.83
C ASP A 72 -7.31 -0.49 20.08
N ARG A 73 -7.04 -1.80 20.15
CA ARG A 73 -6.42 -2.43 21.33
C ARG A 73 -4.90 -2.37 21.32
N PHE A 74 -4.28 -2.32 20.15
CA PHE A 74 -2.82 -2.38 19.99
C PHE A 74 -2.33 -1.23 19.12
N SER A 75 -1.12 -0.73 19.41
CA SER A 75 -0.43 0.23 18.55
C SER A 75 0.04 -0.48 17.26
N LEU A 76 -0.67 -0.26 16.17
CA LEU A 76 -0.29 -0.77 14.85
C LEU A 76 0.42 0.30 14.03
N ARG A 77 1.29 -0.12 13.12
CA ARG A 77 1.91 0.76 12.12
C ARG A 77 1.09 0.74 10.81
N SER A 78 -0.17 1.14 10.90
CA SER A 78 -1.12 1.16 9.77
C SER A 78 -1.50 2.59 9.36
N LEU A 79 -2.11 2.74 8.18
CA LEU A 79 -2.63 4.02 7.71
C LEU A 79 -3.67 4.60 8.68
N TYR A 80 -4.51 3.73 9.25
CA TYR A 80 -5.50 4.15 10.24
C TYR A 80 -4.82 4.79 11.46
N ALA A 81 -3.75 4.17 11.97
CA ALA A 81 -3.00 4.70 13.09
C ALA A 81 -2.31 6.03 12.74
N ALA A 82 -1.74 6.15 11.54
CA ALA A 82 -1.15 7.39 11.04
C ALA A 82 -2.17 8.54 10.98
N ILE A 83 -3.35 8.29 10.39
CA ILE A 83 -4.44 9.27 10.29
C ILE A 83 -4.93 9.68 11.70
N LYS A 84 -5.05 8.73 12.63
CA LYS A 84 -5.44 9.00 14.02
C LYS A 84 -4.43 9.92 14.72
N ILE A 85 -3.12 9.74 14.50
CA ILE A 85 -2.10 10.65 15.02
C ILE A 85 -2.27 12.05 14.42
N ILE A 86 -2.45 12.14 13.10
CA ILE A 86 -2.62 13.43 12.41
C ILE A 86 -3.82 14.19 12.96
N ASN A 87 -4.95 13.50 13.12
CA ASN A 87 -6.18 14.10 13.66
C ASN A 87 -6.02 14.58 15.10
N ASN A 88 -5.46 13.73 15.97
CA ASN A 88 -5.39 14.02 17.41
C ASN A 88 -4.35 15.11 17.74
N ASN A 89 -3.39 15.35 16.86
CA ASN A 89 -2.28 16.28 17.07
C ASN A 89 -2.25 17.39 16.01
N SER A 90 -3.41 17.75 15.45
CA SER A 90 -3.52 18.73 14.36
C SER A 90 -2.93 20.10 14.70
N HIS A 91 -2.99 20.49 15.98
CA HIS A 91 -2.43 21.76 16.48
C HIS A 91 -0.90 21.75 16.65
N GLU A 92 -0.27 20.57 16.70
CA GLU A 92 1.19 20.43 16.88
C GLU A 92 1.93 20.14 15.57
N LEU A 93 1.25 19.50 14.61
CA LEU A 93 1.84 19.09 13.35
C LEU A 93 1.93 20.27 12.38
N LYS A 94 3.14 20.51 11.85
CA LYS A 94 3.41 21.55 10.86
C LYS A 94 3.39 20.98 9.45
N ILE A 95 2.72 21.69 8.54
CA ILE A 95 2.67 21.33 7.13
C ILE A 95 3.94 21.86 6.44
N GLN A 96 4.80 20.96 5.94
CA GLN A 96 6.08 21.32 5.32
C GLN A 96 5.90 21.97 3.94
N TYR A 97 4.92 21.49 3.17
CA TYR A 97 4.72 21.82 1.76
C TYR A 97 3.26 22.16 1.50
N ARG A 98 2.82 23.28 2.07
CA ARG A 98 1.41 23.66 2.16
C ARG A 98 0.76 23.89 0.79
N ILE A 99 1.41 24.63 -0.10
CA ILE A 99 0.87 24.95 -1.43
C ILE A 99 0.61 23.64 -2.22
N GLN A 100 1.56 22.70 -2.20
CA GLN A 100 1.39 21.42 -2.88
C GLN A 100 0.25 20.58 -2.27
N LEU A 101 0.08 20.62 -0.94
CA LEU A 101 -1.01 19.94 -0.26
C LEU A 101 -2.37 20.51 -0.67
N GLU A 102 -2.50 21.84 -0.71
CA GLU A 102 -3.72 22.53 -1.13
C GLU A 102 -4.09 22.19 -2.58
N GLU A 103 -3.11 22.11 -3.47
CA GLU A 103 -3.32 21.69 -4.87
C GLU A 103 -3.80 20.24 -4.95
N LYS A 104 -3.18 19.34 -4.19
CA LYS A 104 -3.58 17.93 -4.16
C LYS A 104 -4.99 17.73 -3.60
N LEU A 105 -5.34 18.43 -2.53
CA LEU A 105 -6.71 18.42 -1.99
C LEU A 105 -7.70 19.04 -2.98
N GLY A 106 -7.28 20.04 -3.76
CA GLY A 106 -8.07 20.60 -4.85
C GLY A 106 -8.38 19.58 -5.94
N ILE A 107 -7.41 18.77 -6.35
CA ILE A 107 -7.61 17.64 -7.29
C ILE A 107 -8.61 16.62 -6.71
N TRP A 108 -8.63 16.46 -5.39
CA TRP A 108 -9.61 15.62 -4.69
C TRP A 108 -10.98 16.27 -4.48
N GLY A 109 -11.22 17.44 -5.08
CA GLY A 109 -12.52 18.09 -5.13
C GLY A 109 -12.80 19.09 -4.02
N LEU A 110 -11.81 19.44 -3.19
CA LEU A 110 -11.97 20.49 -2.17
C LEU A 110 -11.78 21.89 -2.80
N ASP A 111 -12.55 22.88 -2.33
CA ASP A 111 -12.39 24.26 -2.79
C ASP A 111 -11.07 24.86 -2.29
N ARG A 112 -10.12 25.04 -3.21
CA ARG A 112 -8.80 25.62 -2.92
C ARG A 112 -8.89 27.00 -2.26
N LYS A 113 -9.88 27.83 -2.59
CA LYS A 113 -10.03 29.16 -1.97
C LYS A 113 -10.30 29.04 -0.47
N CYS A 114 -11.11 28.08 -0.08
CA CYS A 114 -11.35 27.77 1.34
C CYS A 114 -10.08 27.24 2.02
N LEU A 115 -9.32 26.37 1.36
CA LEU A 115 -8.10 25.78 1.93
C LEU A 115 -7.03 26.84 2.23
N ILE A 116 -6.81 27.80 1.32
CA ILE A 116 -5.81 28.87 1.50
C ILE A 116 -6.10 29.72 2.74
N ALA A 117 -7.38 29.91 3.09
CA ALA A 117 -7.79 30.72 4.23
C ALA A 117 -7.65 30.00 5.58
N MET A 118 -7.44 28.68 5.60
CA MET A 118 -7.35 27.89 6.83
C MET A 118 -5.99 28.05 7.52
N THR A 119 -5.95 27.93 8.83
CA THR A 119 -4.71 27.69 9.58
C THR A 119 -4.17 26.29 9.29
N ASP A 120 -2.91 26.01 9.66
CA ASP A 120 -2.35 24.65 9.55
C ASP A 120 -3.17 23.64 10.37
N SER A 121 -3.60 24.00 11.58
CA SER A 121 -4.40 23.11 12.44
C SER A 121 -5.75 22.74 11.82
N GLU A 122 -6.45 23.71 11.22
CA GLU A 122 -7.71 23.48 10.52
C GLU A 122 -7.49 22.62 9.28
N LEU A 123 -6.48 22.95 8.48
CA LEU A 123 -6.14 22.20 7.28
C LEU A 123 -5.74 20.75 7.60
N THR A 124 -4.95 20.52 8.65
CA THR A 124 -4.58 19.18 9.12
C THR A 124 -5.78 18.37 9.58
N THR A 125 -6.75 19.01 10.24
CA THR A 125 -8.01 18.36 10.62
C THR A 125 -8.82 17.96 9.38
N ILE A 126 -8.90 18.84 8.38
CA ILE A 126 -9.54 18.52 7.09
C ILE A 126 -8.82 17.38 6.38
N VAL A 127 -7.49 17.39 6.34
CA VAL A 127 -6.70 16.30 5.75
C VAL A 127 -7.02 14.97 6.42
N ALA A 128 -6.96 14.91 7.76
CA ALA A 128 -7.25 13.67 8.47
C ALA A 128 -8.65 13.14 8.15
N LYS A 129 -9.65 14.03 8.08
CA LYS A 129 -11.01 13.68 7.67
C LYS A 129 -11.05 13.12 6.25
N VAL A 130 -10.47 13.83 5.28
CA VAL A 130 -10.48 13.39 3.86
C VAL A 130 -9.76 12.06 3.68
N LEU A 131 -8.63 11.85 4.37
CA LEU A 131 -7.92 10.57 4.35
C LEU A 131 -8.78 9.46 4.96
N ASN A 132 -9.43 9.73 6.10
CA ASN A 132 -10.31 8.77 6.74
C ASN A 132 -11.54 8.42 5.88
N ASP A 133 -12.13 9.41 5.19
CA ASP A 133 -13.29 9.21 4.31
C ASP A 133 -12.93 8.40 3.06
N LYS A 134 -11.65 8.38 2.67
CA LYS A 134 -11.13 7.54 1.59
C LYS A 134 -10.68 6.14 2.04
N MET A 135 -10.52 5.90 3.34
CA MET A 135 -10.15 4.56 3.82
C MET A 135 -11.23 3.56 3.43
N PRO A 136 -10.85 2.33 3.00
CA PRO A 136 -11.83 1.30 2.70
C PRO A 136 -12.68 1.01 3.95
N PHE A 137 -13.99 0.87 3.77
CA PHE A 137 -14.87 0.51 4.87
C PHE A 137 -14.57 -0.93 5.33
N LYS A 138 -15.05 -1.28 6.53
CA LYS A 138 -14.85 -2.63 7.08
C LYS A 138 -15.33 -3.73 6.13
N ASP A 139 -16.37 -3.45 5.36
CA ASP A 139 -16.93 -4.40 4.39
C ASP A 139 -16.06 -4.55 3.14
N ASP A 140 -15.41 -3.48 2.68
CA ASP A 140 -14.48 -3.52 1.53
C ASP A 140 -13.26 -4.38 1.85
N MET A 141 -12.76 -4.33 3.09
CA MET A 141 -11.65 -5.17 3.55
C MET A 141 -12.07 -6.59 3.97
N LYS A 142 -13.38 -6.91 3.99
CA LYS A 142 -13.88 -8.18 4.51
C LYS A 142 -13.41 -9.37 3.67
N ALA A 143 -13.36 -9.23 2.34
CA ALA A 143 -12.90 -10.28 1.46
C ALA A 143 -11.42 -10.63 1.74
N ILE A 144 -10.56 -9.61 1.79
CA ILE A 144 -9.12 -9.75 2.05
C ILE A 144 -8.87 -10.33 3.45
N LYS A 145 -9.58 -9.82 4.47
CA LYS A 145 -9.48 -10.34 5.85
C LYS A 145 -9.95 -11.78 5.95
N ASN A 146 -11.03 -12.15 5.26
CA ASN A 146 -11.49 -13.53 5.23
C ASN A 146 -10.46 -14.47 4.60
N ILE A 147 -9.80 -14.05 3.52
CA ILE A 147 -8.74 -14.85 2.88
C ILE A 147 -7.56 -14.99 3.83
N ARG A 148 -7.13 -13.89 4.45
CA ARG A 148 -6.08 -13.90 5.47
C ARG A 148 -6.42 -14.89 6.59
N ASP A 149 -7.57 -14.73 7.22
CA ASP A 149 -7.93 -15.50 8.42
C ASP A 149 -8.15 -16.97 8.09
N LYS A 150 -8.90 -17.28 7.03
CA LYS A 150 -9.23 -18.67 6.69
C LYS A 150 -8.08 -19.42 6.03
N ARG A 151 -7.38 -18.78 5.09
CA ARG A 151 -6.34 -19.45 4.29
C ARG A 151 -4.96 -19.38 4.91
N LEU A 152 -4.61 -18.28 5.59
CA LEU A 152 -3.28 -18.10 6.17
C LEU A 152 -3.22 -18.55 7.63
N ALA A 153 -4.28 -18.30 8.41
CA ALA A 153 -4.27 -18.62 9.84
C ALA A 153 -4.85 -20.00 10.16
N HIS A 154 -5.72 -20.55 9.30
CA HIS A 154 -6.49 -21.76 9.61
C HIS A 154 -6.37 -22.90 8.59
N ASP A 155 -5.58 -22.75 7.52
CA ASP A 155 -5.41 -23.74 6.43
C ASP A 155 -6.75 -24.30 5.90
N GLU A 156 -7.81 -23.49 5.90
CA GLU A 156 -9.10 -23.91 5.37
C GLU A 156 -8.99 -24.13 3.85
N SER A 157 -9.59 -25.23 3.37
CA SER A 157 -9.78 -25.48 1.94
C SER A 157 -10.71 -24.41 1.35
N ILE A 158 -10.12 -23.37 0.77
CA ILE A 158 -10.82 -22.38 -0.05
C ILE A 158 -10.55 -22.72 -1.51
N ASP A 159 -11.61 -22.81 -2.30
CA ASP A 159 -11.53 -22.98 -3.75
C ASP A 159 -10.82 -21.77 -4.39
N GLU A 160 -9.58 -21.98 -4.86
CA GLU A 160 -8.71 -20.94 -5.41
C GLU A 160 -9.30 -20.30 -6.67
N ALA A 161 -10.13 -21.04 -7.42
CA ALA A 161 -10.83 -20.51 -8.58
C ALA A 161 -11.86 -19.41 -8.22
N LYS A 162 -12.21 -19.28 -6.92
CA LYS A 162 -13.09 -18.20 -6.43
C LYS A 162 -12.34 -16.93 -6.06
N ILE A 163 -11.00 -16.93 -6.10
CA ILE A 163 -10.21 -15.69 -6.08
C ILE A 163 -10.35 -15.06 -7.45
N SER A 164 -11.48 -14.40 -7.66
CA SER A 164 -11.90 -13.87 -8.96
C SER A 164 -10.99 -12.72 -9.42
N VAL A 165 -10.96 -12.47 -10.73
CA VAL A 165 -10.31 -11.29 -11.36
C VAL A 165 -10.70 -9.97 -10.67
N ILE A 166 -11.93 -9.87 -10.16
CA ILE A 166 -12.43 -8.72 -9.41
C ILE A 166 -11.56 -8.41 -8.19
N MET A 167 -11.03 -9.44 -7.54
CA MET A 167 -10.18 -9.28 -6.35
C MET A 167 -8.81 -8.67 -6.67
N TRP A 168 -8.21 -8.99 -7.83
CA TRP A 168 -6.92 -8.41 -8.20
C TRP A 168 -7.03 -6.91 -8.47
N GLN A 169 -8.07 -6.50 -9.19
CA GLN A 169 -8.34 -5.07 -9.41
C GLN A 169 -8.61 -4.33 -8.09
N GLU A 170 -9.29 -4.98 -7.13
CA GLU A 170 -9.50 -4.42 -5.79
C GLU A 170 -8.18 -4.25 -5.02
N LEU A 171 -7.27 -5.23 -5.10
CA LEU A 171 -5.94 -5.14 -4.48
C LEU A 171 -5.11 -4.01 -5.09
N ASP A 172 -5.11 -3.86 -6.41
CA ASP A 172 -4.40 -2.78 -7.11
C ASP A 172 -4.96 -1.41 -6.68
N ASN A 173 -6.29 -1.29 -6.62
CA ASN A 173 -6.94 -0.05 -6.15
C ASN A 173 -6.53 0.29 -4.71
N LEU A 174 -6.37 -0.71 -3.84
CA LEU A 174 -5.92 -0.51 -2.47
C LEU A 174 -4.44 -0.11 -2.39
N VAL A 175 -3.58 -0.69 -3.23
CA VAL A 175 -2.17 -0.30 -3.33
C VAL A 175 -2.06 1.16 -3.79
N GLU A 176 -2.78 1.55 -4.83
CA GLU A 176 -2.78 2.93 -5.33
C GLU A 176 -3.35 3.92 -4.31
N LEU A 177 -4.40 3.54 -3.59
CA LEU A 177 -4.90 4.33 -2.47
C LEU A 177 -3.84 4.49 -1.37
N ALA A 178 -3.16 3.40 -0.98
CA ALA A 178 -2.12 3.43 0.03
C ALA A 178 -0.96 4.34 -0.37
N LYS A 179 -0.49 4.25 -1.62
CA LYS A 179 0.52 5.15 -2.20
C LYS A 179 0.10 6.60 -2.10
N SER A 180 -1.13 6.93 -2.50
CA SER A 180 -1.60 8.31 -2.51
C SER A 180 -1.71 8.91 -1.10
N ILE A 181 -2.19 8.13 -0.13
CA ILE A 181 -2.24 8.53 1.28
C ILE A 181 -0.83 8.69 1.85
N LEU A 182 0.06 7.72 1.59
CA LEU A 182 1.45 7.76 2.05
C LEU A 182 2.21 8.95 1.45
N GLY A 183 1.95 9.27 0.19
CA GLY A 183 2.45 10.46 -0.49
C GLY A 183 2.04 11.74 0.24
N ILE A 184 0.77 11.87 0.65
CA ILE A 184 0.31 13.02 1.44
C ILE A 184 1.04 13.08 2.79
N ILE A 185 1.06 11.98 3.52
CA ILE A 185 1.62 11.92 4.87
C ILE A 185 3.12 12.23 4.83
N GLY A 186 3.87 11.52 4.00
CA GLY A 186 5.32 11.67 3.97
C GLY A 186 5.75 13.01 3.39
N ASN A 187 5.17 13.44 2.27
CA ASN A 187 5.58 14.71 1.67
C ASN A 187 5.27 15.87 2.63
N HIS A 188 4.02 15.98 3.09
CA HIS A 188 3.57 17.22 3.74
C HIS A 188 3.75 17.25 5.26
N TYR A 189 3.87 16.11 5.94
CA TYR A 189 4.06 16.08 7.40
C TYR A 189 5.46 15.61 7.82
N LEU A 190 6.06 14.69 7.06
CA LEU A 190 7.39 14.16 7.38
C LEU A 190 8.52 14.87 6.63
N GLY A 191 8.21 15.54 5.50
CA GLY A 191 9.24 16.09 4.61
C GLY A 191 10.01 15.01 3.86
N SER A 192 9.42 13.82 3.70
CA SER A 192 9.98 12.69 2.95
C SER A 192 9.28 12.58 1.61
N LEU A 193 10.04 12.51 0.51
CA LEU A 193 9.49 12.55 -0.85
C LEU A 193 9.06 11.16 -1.33
N TYR A 194 7.80 10.80 -1.11
CA TYR A 194 7.22 9.55 -1.60
C TYR A 194 6.41 9.71 -2.88
N GLU A 195 5.95 10.92 -3.20
CA GLU A 195 5.17 11.16 -4.42
C GLU A 195 5.64 12.43 -5.12
N ILE A 196 5.80 12.37 -6.44
CA ILE A 196 6.16 13.49 -7.30
C ILE A 196 5.19 13.49 -8.48
N ASN A 197 4.48 14.60 -8.72
CA ASN A 197 3.54 14.73 -9.83
C ASN A 197 2.46 13.62 -9.91
N GLY A 198 2.04 13.08 -8.76
CA GLY A 198 1.08 11.98 -8.68
C GLY A 198 1.70 10.58 -8.79
N GLU A 199 3.00 10.47 -9.04
CA GLU A 199 3.71 9.20 -9.16
C GLU A 199 4.42 8.84 -7.85
N TYR A 200 4.19 7.62 -7.36
CA TYR A 200 4.86 7.10 -6.17
C TYR A 200 6.30 6.69 -6.48
N THR A 201 7.26 7.27 -5.76
CA THR A 201 8.69 7.24 -6.10
C THR A 201 9.36 5.91 -5.82
N LEU A 202 8.80 5.06 -4.97
CA LEU A 202 9.39 3.77 -4.60
C LEU A 202 8.88 2.59 -5.46
N SER A 203 7.96 2.83 -6.38
CA SER A 203 7.40 1.76 -7.24
C SER A 203 8.49 1.10 -8.12
N GLU A 204 9.53 1.86 -8.50
CA GLU A 204 10.66 1.33 -9.29
C GLU A 204 11.50 0.31 -8.51
N ASP A 205 11.59 0.44 -7.19
CA ASP A 205 12.33 -0.50 -6.35
C ASP A 205 11.68 -1.89 -6.42
N ALA A 206 10.34 -1.96 -6.47
CA ALA A 206 9.60 -3.21 -6.60
C ALA A 206 9.84 -3.94 -7.93
N LEU A 207 10.31 -3.24 -8.97
CA LEU A 207 10.62 -3.84 -10.28
C LEU A 207 11.99 -4.53 -10.30
N ILE A 208 12.87 -4.26 -9.33
CA ILE A 208 14.25 -4.78 -9.34
C ILE A 208 14.26 -6.30 -9.26
N GLU A 209 13.41 -6.88 -8.43
CA GLU A 209 13.29 -8.34 -8.24
C GLU A 209 12.74 -9.01 -9.49
N SER A 210 11.72 -8.44 -10.11
CA SER A 210 11.18 -8.96 -11.38
C SER A 210 12.20 -8.90 -12.51
N ARG A 211 12.90 -7.76 -12.68
CA ARG A 211 14.00 -7.63 -13.66
C ARG A 211 15.08 -8.69 -13.40
N SER A 212 15.39 -8.97 -12.14
CA SER A 212 16.34 -10.02 -11.74
C SER A 212 15.84 -11.41 -12.08
N LEU A 213 14.55 -11.70 -11.84
CA LEU A 213 13.92 -12.96 -12.19
C LEU A 213 13.92 -13.19 -13.70
N VAL A 214 13.59 -12.18 -14.50
CA VAL A 214 13.65 -12.25 -15.97
C VAL A 214 15.07 -12.53 -16.44
N ARG A 215 16.09 -11.89 -15.84
CA ARG A 215 17.50 -12.20 -16.15
C ARG A 215 17.86 -13.64 -15.79
N LEU A 216 17.37 -14.14 -14.67
CA LEU A 216 17.56 -15.53 -14.27
C LEU A 216 16.93 -16.49 -15.28
N PHE A 217 15.70 -16.22 -15.74
CA PHE A 217 15.03 -17.03 -16.76
C PHE A 217 15.81 -17.08 -18.07
N LYS A 218 16.39 -15.95 -18.49
CA LYS A 218 17.27 -15.90 -19.67
C LYS A 218 18.53 -16.74 -19.48
N GLN A 219 19.20 -16.60 -18.35
CA GLN A 219 20.43 -17.36 -18.05
C GLN A 219 20.17 -18.86 -17.91
N ALA A 220 19.00 -19.25 -17.41
CA ALA A 220 18.57 -20.64 -17.30
C ALA A 220 18.08 -21.23 -18.63
N GLY A 221 18.01 -20.44 -19.71
CA GLY A 221 17.49 -20.90 -21.00
C GLY A 221 16.00 -21.24 -20.97
N ILE A 222 15.25 -20.60 -20.06
CA ILE A 222 13.78 -20.70 -19.99
C ILE A 222 13.17 -19.80 -21.05
N ILE A 223 13.65 -18.56 -21.13
CA ILE A 223 13.25 -17.57 -22.14
C ILE A 223 14.47 -17.11 -22.95
N SER A 224 14.23 -16.59 -24.15
CA SER A 224 15.28 -16.11 -25.07
C SER A 224 15.83 -14.71 -24.72
#